data_AF-A0A1E1W7E9-F1
#
_entry.id   AF-A0A1E1W7E9-F1
#
_cell.length_a   1.000
_cell.length_b   1.000
_cell.length_c   1.000
_cell.angle_alpha   90.00
_cell.angle_beta   90.00
_cell.angle_gamma   90.00
#
_symmetry.space_group_name_H-M   'P 1'
#
loop_
_entity.id
_entity.type
_entity.pdbx_description
1 polymer ?
#
loop_
_entity_poly.entity_id
_entity_poly.type
_entity_poly.pdbx_seq_one_letter_code
_entity_poly.pdbx_strand_id
1 'polypeptide(L)'
;MLIKEYRIPLPLTVEEYRIAQLYMIAKKSREESSGEGSGVEILVNEPYEDGPGGKGQYTQKIYHVGSHLPGWFKSLLPKSALTVSEEAWNAYPYTKTRYTCPFVEKFSLEIETYYYADNGHQENVFKLSGSDLKNRIVDVIDVVKDQLYGADYVKEEDPKLFISQKCNRGPLTDSWLEDYWREVQGKPQPL
;
A
#
# COMPACT_ATOMS: atom_id res chain seq x y z
N MET A 1 -15.23 12.71 6.76
CA MET A 1 -14.28 11.72 6.22
C MET A 1 -12.91 12.37 6.23
N LEU A 2 -11.88 11.70 6.75
CA LEU A 2 -10.50 12.18 6.66
C LEU A 2 -9.90 11.63 5.36
N ILE A 3 -9.40 12.49 4.49
CA ILE A 3 -8.76 12.08 3.24
C ILE A 3 -7.29 12.47 3.29
N LYS A 4 -6.42 11.48 3.13
CA LYS A 4 -4.98 11.66 2.95
C LYS A 4 -4.55 10.98 1.67
N GLU A 5 -3.77 11.70 0.86
CA GLU A 5 -3.13 11.19 -0.35
C GLU A 5 -1.63 11.08 -0.07
N TYR A 6 -1.11 9.86 -0.05
CA TYR A 6 0.31 9.60 0.08
C TYR A 6 0.90 9.38 -1.31
N ARG A 7 1.85 10.22 -1.70
CA ARG A 7 2.64 10.08 -2.92
C ARG A 7 3.92 9.37 -2.55
N ILE A 8 4.16 8.20 -3.13
CA ILE A 8 5.30 7.34 -2.80
C ILE A 8 6.12 7.11 -4.08
N PRO A 9 7.02 8.04 -4.43
CA PRO A 9 7.95 7.83 -5.53
C PRO A 9 8.84 6.63 -5.25
N LEU A 10 9.17 5.86 -6.29
CA LEU A 10 10.04 4.69 -6.18
C LEU A 10 10.97 4.61 -7.40
N PRO A 11 12.20 4.11 -7.26
CA PRO A 11 13.14 3.91 -8.37
C PRO A 11 12.80 2.63 -9.17
N LEU A 12 11.53 2.47 -9.53
CA LEU A 12 10.97 1.33 -10.26
C LEU A 12 10.04 1.86 -11.37
N THR A 13 10.01 1.17 -12.51
CA THR A 13 8.96 1.44 -13.49
C THR A 13 7.60 0.97 -12.96
N VAL A 14 6.52 1.49 -13.55
CA VAL A 14 5.15 1.03 -13.26
C VAL A 14 5.02 -0.48 -13.51
N GLU A 15 5.69 -1.03 -14.51
CA GLU A 15 5.62 -2.48 -14.78
C GLU A 15 6.42 -3.30 -13.76
N GLU A 16 7.60 -2.83 -13.35
CA GLU A 16 8.38 -3.47 -12.30
C GLU A 16 7.63 -3.46 -10.96
N TYR A 17 6.98 -2.35 -10.63
CA TYR A 17 6.19 -2.23 -9.41
C TYR A 17 5.02 -3.24 -9.40
N ARG A 18 4.36 -3.47 -10.54
CA ARG A 18 3.27 -4.45 -10.65
C ARG A 18 3.72 -5.84 -10.19
N ILE A 19 4.91 -6.26 -10.63
CA ILE A 19 5.49 -7.56 -10.26
C ILE A 19 5.95 -7.55 -8.80
N ALA A 20 6.65 -6.50 -8.38
CA ALA A 20 7.18 -6.37 -7.03
C ALA A 20 6.07 -6.36 -5.97
N GLN A 21 4.97 -5.65 -6.22
CA GLN A 21 3.83 -5.56 -5.31
C GLN A 21 3.21 -6.93 -5.04
N LEU A 22 2.98 -7.74 -6.08
CA LEU A 22 2.41 -9.09 -5.91
C LEU A 22 3.33 -9.99 -5.09
N TYR A 23 4.65 -9.91 -5.33
CA TYR A 23 5.64 -10.61 -4.51
C TYR A 23 5.60 -10.15 -3.04
N MET A 24 5.56 -8.84 -2.80
CA MET A 24 5.53 -8.28 -1.45
C MET A 24 4.25 -8.63 -0.71
N ILE A 25 3.08 -8.64 -1.37
CA ILE A 25 1.83 -9.10 -0.78
C ILE A 25 1.95 -10.57 -0.36
N ALA A 26 2.50 -11.43 -1.21
CA ALA A 26 2.68 -12.85 -0.89
C ALA A 26 3.68 -13.06 0.27
N LYS A 27 4.82 -12.36 0.24
CA LYS A 27 5.82 -12.38 1.31
C LYS A 27 5.20 -11.94 2.64
N LYS A 28 4.51 -10.80 2.66
CA LYS A 28 3.92 -10.25 3.88
C LYS A 28 2.79 -11.12 4.42
N SER A 29 1.93 -11.65 3.53
CA SER A 29 0.87 -12.58 3.94
C SER A 29 1.45 -13.81 4.65
N ARG A 30 2.59 -14.33 4.20
CA ARG A 30 3.27 -15.46 4.84
C ARG A 30 3.83 -15.10 6.21
N GLU A 31 4.41 -13.92 6.38
CA GLU A 31 4.93 -13.44 7.67
C GLU A 31 3.81 -13.29 8.71
N GLU A 32 2.67 -12.71 8.30
CA GLU A 32 1.51 -12.46 9.15
C GLU A 32 0.72 -13.74 9.50
N SER A 33 0.94 -14.84 8.78
CA SER A 33 0.23 -16.11 8.97
C SER A 33 0.87 -17.01 10.05
N SER A 34 1.60 -16.44 11.02
CA SER A 34 2.24 -17.18 12.11
C SER A 34 1.56 -16.92 13.47
N GLY A 35 1.12 -17.99 14.14
CA GLY A 35 0.57 -17.95 15.51
C GLY A 35 -0.90 -18.36 15.64
N GLU A 36 -1.30 -18.83 16.82
CA GLU A 36 -2.70 -19.20 17.12
C GLU A 36 -3.54 -17.93 17.32
N GLY A 37 -4.61 -17.73 16.54
CA GLY A 37 -5.47 -16.54 16.60
C GLY A 37 -4.95 -15.29 15.88
N SER A 38 -3.90 -15.43 15.08
CA SER A 38 -3.34 -14.42 14.17
C SER A 38 -3.29 -15.03 12.77
N GLY A 39 -3.67 -14.27 11.75
CA GLY A 39 -3.55 -14.75 10.37
C GLY A 39 -4.51 -14.10 9.39
N VAL A 40 -4.32 -14.44 8.12
CA VAL A 40 -5.09 -13.96 6.97
C VAL A 40 -5.81 -15.14 6.35
N GLU A 41 -7.13 -15.12 6.38
CA GLU A 41 -7.97 -16.08 5.65
C GLU A 41 -8.33 -15.49 4.29
N ILE A 42 -8.04 -16.22 3.20
CA ILE A 42 -8.46 -15.83 1.85
C ILE A 42 -9.78 -16.53 1.55
N LEU A 43 -10.87 -15.77 1.46
CA LEU A 43 -12.21 -16.29 1.17
C LEU A 43 -12.49 -16.36 -0.32
N VAL A 44 -12.10 -15.31 -1.04
CA VAL A 44 -12.32 -15.18 -2.49
C VAL A 44 -11.03 -14.71 -3.15
N ASN A 45 -10.73 -15.28 -4.31
CA ASN A 45 -9.64 -14.85 -5.17
C ASN A 45 -9.98 -15.22 -6.62
N GLU A 46 -10.66 -14.32 -7.33
CA GLU A 46 -11.19 -14.58 -8.67
C GLU A 46 -11.14 -13.34 -9.56
N PRO A 47 -11.10 -13.51 -10.90
CA PRO A 47 -11.21 -12.38 -11.81
C PRO A 47 -12.61 -11.76 -11.77
N TYR A 48 -12.71 -10.45 -12.05
CA TYR A 48 -13.97 -9.72 -12.25
C TYR A 48 -13.91 -8.89 -13.54
N GLU A 49 -15.08 -8.65 -14.15
CA GLU A 49 -15.19 -7.86 -15.40
C GLU A 49 -15.83 -6.48 -15.18
N ASP A 50 -16.68 -6.32 -14.15
CA ASP A 50 -17.44 -5.10 -13.89
C ASP A 50 -17.30 -4.63 -12.43
N GLY A 51 -16.22 -3.91 -12.13
CA GLY A 51 -15.94 -3.38 -10.79
C GLY A 51 -15.08 -2.11 -10.81
N PRO A 52 -14.59 -1.65 -9.64
CA PRO A 52 -13.66 -0.53 -9.55
C PRO A 52 -12.49 -0.70 -10.53
N GLY A 53 -12.21 0.32 -11.35
CA GLY A 53 -11.18 0.26 -12.38
C GLY A 53 -11.52 -0.57 -13.63
N GLY A 54 -12.74 -1.08 -13.77
CA GLY A 54 -13.18 -1.89 -14.91
C GLY A 54 -13.08 -3.38 -14.59
N LYS A 55 -12.06 -4.06 -15.11
CA LYS A 55 -11.83 -5.50 -14.92
C LYS A 55 -10.50 -5.76 -14.24
N GLY A 56 -10.39 -6.85 -13.49
CA GLY A 56 -9.20 -7.15 -12.72
C GLY A 56 -9.31 -8.41 -11.87
N GLN A 57 -8.55 -8.46 -10.79
CA GLN A 57 -8.61 -9.51 -9.77
C GLN A 57 -9.32 -9.00 -8.52
N TYR A 58 -10.32 -9.73 -8.05
CA TYR A 58 -10.98 -9.47 -6.78
C TYR A 58 -10.47 -10.45 -5.71
N THR A 59 -10.17 -9.93 -4.53
CA THR A 59 -9.87 -10.76 -3.36
C THR A 59 -10.68 -10.32 -2.17
N GLN A 60 -11.19 -11.29 -1.41
CA GLN A 60 -11.79 -11.05 -0.10
C GLN A 60 -10.99 -11.80 0.95
N LYS A 61 -10.58 -11.09 2.01
CA LYS A 61 -9.82 -11.66 3.11
C LYS A 61 -10.40 -11.29 4.46
N ILE A 62 -10.19 -12.17 5.44
CA ILE A 62 -10.45 -11.88 6.85
C ILE A 62 -9.12 -11.87 7.59
N TYR A 63 -8.82 -10.74 8.24
CA TYR A 63 -7.68 -10.59 9.14
C TYR A 63 -8.13 -10.83 10.58
N HIS A 64 -7.45 -11.73 11.28
CA HIS A 64 -7.63 -11.94 12.71
C HIS A 64 -6.64 -11.04 13.48
N VAL A 65 -7.12 -9.89 13.94
CA VAL A 65 -6.28 -8.85 14.57
C VAL A 65 -6.22 -8.98 16.10
N GLY A 66 -6.78 -10.06 16.64
CA GLY A 66 -6.89 -10.29 18.08
C GLY A 66 -5.55 -10.23 18.81
N SER A 67 -4.44 -10.65 18.20
CA SER A 67 -3.08 -10.56 18.75
C SER A 67 -2.53 -9.13 18.77
N HIS A 68 -2.88 -8.30 17.80
CA HIS A 68 -2.31 -6.98 17.53
C HIS A 68 -2.97 -5.81 18.28
N LEU A 69 -4.16 -6.02 18.86
CA LEU A 69 -4.86 -4.95 19.60
C LEU A 69 -4.24 -4.71 21.00
N PRO A 70 -4.30 -3.48 21.56
CA PRO A 70 -3.92 -3.23 22.94
C PRO A 70 -4.77 -4.06 23.93
N GLY A 71 -4.17 -4.56 25.01
CA GLY A 71 -4.84 -5.46 25.96
C GLY A 71 -6.14 -4.89 26.57
N TRP A 72 -6.15 -3.59 26.89
CA TRP A 72 -7.35 -2.91 27.40
C TRP A 72 -8.50 -2.86 26.39
N PHE A 73 -8.18 -2.83 25.09
CA PHE A 73 -9.17 -2.82 24.02
C PHE A 73 -9.72 -4.22 23.78
N LYS A 74 -8.87 -5.26 23.85
CA LYS A 74 -9.31 -6.67 23.74
C LYS A 74 -10.35 -7.04 24.81
N SER A 75 -10.18 -6.56 26.05
CA SER A 75 -11.10 -6.88 27.15
C SER A 75 -12.50 -6.29 27.00
N LEU A 76 -12.68 -5.30 26.10
CA LEU A 76 -13.96 -4.65 25.84
C LEU A 76 -14.70 -5.25 24.64
N LEU A 77 -14.06 -6.14 23.88
CA LEU A 77 -14.58 -6.66 22.62
C LEU A 77 -14.99 -8.14 22.75
N PRO A 78 -16.15 -8.54 22.19
CA PRO A 78 -16.47 -9.96 22.03
C PRO A 78 -15.46 -10.61 21.06
N LYS A 79 -15.18 -11.91 21.22
CA LYS A 79 -14.21 -12.61 20.36
C LYS A 79 -14.52 -12.52 18.86
N SER A 80 -15.81 -12.39 18.50
CA SER A 80 -16.28 -12.17 17.13
C SER A 80 -15.97 -10.79 16.56
N ALA A 81 -15.57 -9.82 17.38
CA ALA A 81 -15.22 -8.45 16.99
C ALA A 81 -13.73 -8.25 16.66
N LEU A 82 -12.93 -9.31 16.72
CA LEU A 82 -11.48 -9.26 16.51
C LEU A 82 -11.08 -9.51 15.05
N THR A 83 -12.02 -9.34 14.11
CA THR A 83 -11.80 -9.55 12.68
C THR A 83 -11.97 -8.26 11.89
N VAL A 84 -11.17 -8.14 10.83
CA VAL A 84 -11.30 -7.08 9.82
C VAL A 84 -11.49 -7.76 8.47
N SER A 85 -12.56 -7.40 7.76
CA SER A 85 -12.80 -7.86 6.39
C SER A 85 -12.13 -6.89 5.43
N GLU A 86 -11.30 -7.42 4.54
CA GLU A 86 -10.71 -6.73 3.41
C GLU A 86 -11.38 -7.20 2.13
N GLU A 87 -11.85 -6.24 1.33
CA GLU A 87 -12.21 -6.44 -0.07
C GLU A 87 -11.23 -5.64 -0.93
N ALA A 88 -10.59 -6.27 -1.91
CA ALA A 88 -9.64 -5.61 -2.79
C ALA A 88 -9.95 -5.89 -4.26
N TRP A 89 -9.93 -4.84 -5.07
CA TRP A 89 -10.11 -4.83 -6.52
C TRP A 89 -8.81 -4.35 -7.16
N ASN A 90 -8.10 -5.26 -7.81
CA ASN A 90 -6.85 -4.97 -8.50
C ASN A 90 -7.06 -4.94 -10.02
N ALA A 91 -7.25 -3.73 -10.55
CA ALA A 91 -7.31 -3.41 -11.97
C ALA A 91 -6.10 -2.53 -12.36
N TYR A 92 -4.90 -3.05 -12.13
CA TYR A 92 -3.64 -2.34 -12.36
C TYR A 92 -3.64 -1.60 -13.72
N PRO A 93 -3.32 -0.28 -13.76
CA PRO A 93 -2.63 0.52 -12.74
C PRO A 93 -3.56 1.24 -11.74
N TYR A 94 -4.75 0.71 -11.47
CA TYR A 94 -5.62 1.16 -10.39
C TYR A 94 -5.92 0.02 -9.42
N THR A 95 -5.82 0.30 -8.12
CA THR A 95 -6.26 -0.63 -7.07
C THR A 95 -7.19 0.08 -6.11
N LYS A 96 -8.20 -0.64 -5.64
CA LYS A 96 -9.08 -0.20 -4.57
C LYS A 96 -9.13 -1.28 -3.49
N THR A 97 -8.97 -0.90 -2.24
CA THR A 97 -9.10 -1.81 -1.10
C THR A 97 -9.99 -1.17 -0.06
N ARG A 98 -10.92 -1.94 0.49
CA ARG A 98 -11.83 -1.53 1.54
C ARG A 98 -11.69 -2.46 2.72
N TYR A 99 -11.46 -1.87 3.89
CA TYR A 99 -11.47 -2.55 5.17
C TYR A 99 -12.73 -2.17 5.94
N THR A 100 -13.43 -3.17 6.44
CA THR A 100 -14.59 -3.01 7.33
C THR A 100 -14.40 -3.86 8.58
N CYS A 101 -14.93 -3.37 9.70
CA CYS A 101 -14.96 -4.12 10.95
C CYS A 101 -16.43 -4.42 11.31
N PRO A 102 -16.85 -5.69 11.38
CA PRO A 102 -18.24 -6.05 11.68
C PRO A 102 -18.78 -5.46 12.99
N PHE A 103 -17.89 -5.18 13.96
CA PHE A 103 -18.28 -4.64 15.26
C PHE A 103 -18.42 -3.12 15.29
N VAL A 104 -17.76 -2.43 14.36
CA VAL A 104 -17.78 -0.96 14.30
C VAL A 104 -18.35 -0.58 12.95
N GLU A 105 -19.68 -0.62 12.83
CA GLU A 105 -20.41 -0.34 11.57
C GLU A 105 -20.04 1.00 10.93
N LYS A 106 -19.60 1.98 11.71
CA LYS A 106 -19.17 3.30 11.24
C LYS A 106 -17.68 3.38 10.85
N PHE A 107 -16.89 2.34 11.11
CA PHE A 107 -15.49 2.29 10.74
C PHE A 107 -15.34 1.69 9.34
N SER A 108 -14.79 2.49 8.45
CA SER A 108 -14.42 2.12 7.09
C SER A 108 -13.08 2.77 6.79
N LEU A 109 -12.16 1.98 6.26
CA LEU A 109 -10.92 2.47 5.66
C LEU A 109 -10.92 2.07 4.21
N GLU A 110 -10.87 3.06 3.32
CA GLU A 110 -10.77 2.84 1.89
C GLU A 110 -9.43 3.39 1.39
N ILE A 111 -8.72 2.56 0.63
CA ILE A 111 -7.43 2.89 0.03
C ILE A 111 -7.62 2.76 -1.48
N GLU A 112 -7.47 3.88 -2.19
CA GLU A 112 -7.39 3.90 -3.64
C GLU A 112 -5.97 4.26 -4.04
N THR A 113 -5.46 3.60 -5.07
CA THR A 113 -4.09 3.82 -5.55
C THR A 113 -4.06 3.83 -7.06
N TYR A 114 -3.41 4.85 -7.62
CA TYR A 114 -3.01 4.88 -9.02
C TYR A 114 -1.50 4.75 -9.12
N TYR A 115 -1.02 4.00 -10.11
CA TYR A 115 0.40 3.85 -10.41
C TYR A 115 0.73 4.62 -11.69
N TYR A 116 1.50 5.70 -11.54
CA TYR A 116 1.91 6.55 -12.65
C TYR A 116 3.42 6.52 -12.85
N ALA A 117 3.81 6.70 -14.11
CA ALA A 117 5.20 6.85 -14.53
C ALA A 117 5.70 8.29 -14.30
N ASP A 118 5.48 8.83 -13.10
CA ASP A 118 5.88 10.17 -12.71
C ASP A 118 6.52 10.18 -11.30
N ASN A 119 6.90 11.37 -10.83
CA ASN A 119 7.45 11.57 -9.50
C ASN A 119 6.41 12.13 -8.52
N GLY A 120 5.12 11.79 -8.69
CA GLY A 120 4.04 12.32 -7.86
C GLY A 120 3.71 13.80 -8.14
N HIS A 121 3.91 14.26 -9.37
CA HIS A 121 3.64 15.66 -9.75
C HIS A 121 2.21 15.89 -10.26
N GLN A 122 1.47 14.82 -10.58
CA GLN A 122 0.08 14.94 -11.02
C GLN A 122 -0.84 15.35 -9.87
N GLU A 123 -1.61 16.40 -10.11
CA GLU A 123 -2.61 16.88 -9.16
C GLU A 123 -3.95 16.19 -9.36
N ASN A 124 -4.59 15.84 -8.23
CA ASN A 124 -5.95 15.33 -8.18
C ASN A 124 -6.25 14.13 -9.09
N VAL A 125 -5.35 13.14 -9.08
CA VAL A 125 -5.48 11.91 -9.89
C VAL A 125 -6.76 11.12 -9.60
N PHE A 126 -7.27 11.21 -8.37
CA PHE A 126 -8.53 10.60 -7.94
C PHE A 126 -9.78 11.39 -8.34
N LYS A 127 -9.63 12.52 -9.04
CA LYS A 127 -10.73 13.38 -9.52
C LYS A 127 -11.70 13.78 -8.42
N LEU A 128 -11.18 14.05 -7.22
CA LEU A 128 -11.97 14.52 -6.08
C LEU A 128 -12.57 15.89 -6.40
N SER A 129 -13.71 16.18 -5.77
CA SER A 129 -14.42 17.44 -5.96
C SER A 129 -14.95 18.00 -4.63
N GLY A 130 -15.38 19.26 -4.62
CA GLY A 130 -16.04 19.88 -3.48
C GLY A 130 -15.24 19.83 -2.18
N SER A 131 -15.88 19.41 -1.09
CA SER A 131 -15.27 19.33 0.23
C SER A 131 -14.14 18.30 0.31
N ASP A 132 -14.20 17.22 -0.47
CA ASP A 132 -13.22 16.14 -0.42
C ASP A 132 -11.88 16.61 -0.98
N LEU A 133 -11.90 17.30 -2.12
CA LEU A 133 -10.70 17.92 -2.69
C LEU A 133 -10.13 19.00 -1.76
N LYS A 134 -11.00 19.83 -1.16
CA LYS A 134 -10.58 20.92 -0.27
C LYS A 134 -9.93 20.41 1.02
N ASN A 135 -10.43 19.31 1.59
CA ASN A 135 -9.98 18.77 2.86
C ASN A 135 -8.90 17.68 2.71
N ARG A 136 -8.53 17.31 1.47
CA ARG A 136 -7.44 16.37 1.20
C ARG A 136 -6.12 16.95 1.72
N ILE A 137 -5.38 16.13 2.44
CA ILE A 137 -3.98 16.39 2.78
C ILE A 137 -3.11 15.54 1.86
N VAL A 138 -2.19 16.18 1.15
CA VAL A 138 -1.20 15.50 0.30
C VAL A 138 0.10 15.43 1.06
N ASP A 139 0.70 14.25 1.12
CA ASP A 139 1.99 14.00 1.76
C ASP A 139 2.88 13.17 0.82
N VAL A 140 4.18 13.47 0.81
CA VAL A 140 5.16 12.71 0.01
C VAL A 140 5.96 11.86 0.98
N ILE A 141 5.94 10.54 0.78
CA ILE A 141 6.78 9.60 1.53
C ILE A 141 8.06 9.37 0.73
N ASP A 142 9.15 9.94 1.20
CA ASP A 142 10.50 9.73 0.68
C ASP A 142 11.14 8.55 1.41
N VAL A 143 11.22 7.39 0.73
CA VAL A 143 11.76 6.15 1.31
C VAL A 143 13.21 6.25 1.80
N VAL A 144 13.93 7.32 1.47
CA VAL A 144 15.29 7.60 1.93
C VAL A 144 15.31 8.57 3.12
N LYS A 145 14.44 9.59 3.12
CA LYS A 145 14.42 10.61 4.19
C LYS A 145 13.49 10.23 5.35
N ASP A 146 12.41 9.52 5.07
CA ASP A 146 11.40 9.10 6.05
C ASP A 146 11.74 7.73 6.64
N GLN A 147 12.98 7.59 7.13
CA GLN A 147 13.46 6.35 7.74
C GLN A 147 12.72 6.05 9.05
N LEU A 148 12.53 4.76 9.30
CA LEU A 148 12.04 4.24 10.57
C LEU A 148 13.15 4.32 11.63
N TYR A 149 12.77 4.28 12.90
CA TYR A 149 13.71 4.40 14.03
C TYR A 149 13.49 3.29 15.05
N GLY A 150 14.53 2.99 15.84
CA GLY A 150 14.44 2.06 16.95
C GLY A 150 14.20 0.62 16.48
N ALA A 151 13.18 -0.04 17.04
CA ALA A 151 12.87 -1.44 16.76
C ALA A 151 12.31 -1.69 15.34
N ASP A 152 11.77 -0.63 14.71
CA ASP A 152 11.19 -0.72 13.36
C ASP A 152 12.24 -0.51 12.25
N TYR A 153 13.46 -0.07 12.61
CA TYR A 153 14.55 0.08 11.63
C TYR A 153 15.22 -1.28 11.37
N VAL A 154 15.22 -1.71 10.12
CA VAL A 154 15.91 -2.91 9.65
C VAL A 154 16.99 -2.50 8.66
N LYS A 155 18.26 -2.68 9.04
CA LYS A 155 19.42 -2.24 8.26
C LYS A 155 19.44 -2.84 6.84
N GLU A 156 19.01 -4.08 6.72
CA GLU A 156 18.98 -4.81 5.45
C GLU A 156 17.90 -4.30 4.49
N GLU A 157 16.93 -3.53 5.00
CA GLU A 157 15.84 -2.91 4.23
C GLU A 157 16.09 -1.43 3.97
N ASP A 158 17.22 -0.87 4.43
CA ASP A 158 17.59 0.55 4.26
C ASP A 158 18.02 0.85 2.81
N PRO A 159 17.28 1.68 2.06
CA PRO A 159 17.62 2.03 0.68
C PRO A 159 18.93 2.82 0.55
N LYS A 160 19.44 3.44 1.63
CA LYS A 160 20.75 4.11 1.67
C LYS A 160 21.92 3.13 1.69
N LEU A 161 21.66 1.87 2.04
CA LEU A 161 22.68 0.83 2.17
C LEU A 161 22.51 -0.27 1.13
N PHE A 162 21.28 -0.51 0.68
CA PHE A 162 20.96 -1.57 -0.25
C PHE A 162 21.47 -1.29 -1.68
N ILE A 163 22.07 -2.31 -2.30
CA ILE A 163 22.46 -2.31 -3.72
C ILE A 163 21.92 -3.60 -4.35
N SER A 164 21.11 -3.46 -5.39
CA SER A 164 20.61 -4.62 -6.13
C SER A 164 21.72 -5.25 -6.95
N GLN A 165 22.06 -6.51 -6.67
CA GLN A 165 23.05 -7.26 -7.46
C GLN A 165 22.59 -7.56 -8.89
N LYS A 166 21.28 -7.51 -9.16
CA LYS A 166 20.71 -7.86 -10.48
C LYS A 166 20.63 -6.68 -11.44
N CYS A 167 20.29 -5.50 -10.93
CA CYS A 167 20.08 -4.30 -11.75
C CYS A 167 20.97 -3.12 -11.36
N ASN A 168 21.84 -3.29 -10.36
CA ASN A 168 22.78 -2.27 -9.88
C ASN A 168 22.10 -0.95 -9.44
N ARG A 169 20.82 -1.00 -9.05
CA ARG A 169 20.11 0.11 -8.41
C ARG A 169 20.54 0.24 -6.96
N GLY A 170 20.62 1.48 -6.50
CA GLY A 170 21.09 1.82 -5.16
C GLY A 170 22.62 1.89 -5.06
N PRO A 171 23.17 2.37 -3.93
CA PRO A 171 22.41 2.91 -2.80
C PRO A 171 21.78 4.25 -3.16
N LEU A 172 20.62 4.55 -2.59
CA LEU A 172 19.94 5.82 -2.83
C LEU A 172 20.56 6.92 -1.95
N THR A 173 20.86 8.07 -2.55
CA THR A 173 21.38 9.25 -1.86
C THR A 173 20.24 10.13 -1.35
N ASP A 174 20.53 11.13 -0.50
CA ASP A 174 19.51 12.08 -0.04
C ASP A 174 18.89 12.93 -1.19
N SER A 175 19.54 12.99 -2.36
CA SER A 175 19.08 13.65 -3.58
C SER A 175 18.46 12.71 -4.62
N TRP A 176 18.25 11.44 -4.25
CA TRP A 176 17.84 10.40 -5.21
C TRP A 176 16.56 10.77 -5.97
N LEU A 177 15.63 11.45 -5.30
CA LEU A 177 14.33 11.80 -5.84
C LEU A 177 14.46 12.81 -6.99
N GLU A 178 15.25 13.87 -6.77
CA GLU A 178 15.54 14.88 -7.77
C GLU A 178 16.41 14.32 -8.91
N ASP A 179 17.42 13.53 -8.57
CA ASP A 179 18.35 12.94 -9.54
C ASP A 179 17.64 11.94 -10.45
N TYR A 180 16.85 11.02 -9.89
CA TYR A 180 16.09 10.04 -10.66
C TYR A 180 15.05 10.71 -11.55
N TRP A 181 14.31 11.70 -11.02
CA TRP A 181 13.33 12.42 -11.83
C TRP A 181 13.99 13.16 -13.00
N ARG A 182 15.13 13.84 -12.79
CA ARG A 182 15.89 14.49 -13.86
C ARG A 182 16.34 13.50 -14.94
N GLU A 183 16.65 12.27 -14.55
CA GLU A 183 17.06 11.23 -15.49
C GLU A 183 15.90 10.69 -16.34
N VAL A 184 14.70 10.58 -15.80
CA VAL A 184 13.57 9.91 -16.47
C VAL A 184 12.52 10.88 -17.03
N GLN A 185 12.48 12.13 -16.55
CA GLN A 185 11.47 13.11 -16.98
C GLN A 185 11.53 13.32 -18.50
N GLY A 186 10.37 13.19 -19.14
CA GLY A 186 10.23 13.39 -20.59
C GLY A 186 10.79 12.24 -21.44
N LYS A 187 11.27 11.16 -20.82
CA LYS A 187 11.70 9.95 -21.51
C LYS A 187 10.61 8.87 -21.43
N PRO A 188 10.49 8.00 -22.45
CA PRO A 188 9.69 6.79 -22.32
C PRO A 188 10.32 5.92 -21.22
N GLN A 189 9.51 5.54 -20.22
CA GLN A 189 9.94 4.53 -19.25
C GLN A 189 10.19 3.21 -20.00
N PRO A 190 11.25 2.46 -19.66
CA PRO A 190 11.42 1.12 -20.23
C PRO A 190 10.18 0.28 -19.91
N LEU A 191 9.66 -0.39 -20.95
CA LEU A 191 8.58 -1.37 -20.83
C LEU A 191 9.02 -2.56 -19.98
#